data_AF-A0A3L7JJD9-F1
#
_entry.id   AF-A0A3L7JJD9-F1
#
_cell.length_a   1.000
_cell.length_b   1.000
_cell.length_c   1.000
_cell.angle_alpha   90.00
_cell.angle_beta   90.00
_cell.angle_gamma   90.00
#
_symmetry.space_group_name_H-M   'P 1'
#
loop_
_entity.id
_entity.type
_entity.pdbx_description
1 polymer ?
#
loop_
_entity_poly.entity_id
_entity_poly.type
_entity_poly.pdbx_seq_one_letter_code
_entity_poly.pdbx_strand_id
1 'polypeptide(L)'
;MPLIDTPTLIIGSTLIACILLVAGFALHSMLDEDAFGPFGNTAILMFGFFGAIKGLPELGFRIYTLPSVIFIGLAGAFGLIMFMVILKAALSRMFSEG
;
A
#
# COMPACT_ATOMS: atom_id res chain seq x y z
N MET A 1 -19.98 -10.09 20.17
CA MET A 1 -19.08 -9.69 19.07
C MET A 1 -18.81 -10.96 18.27
N PRO A 2 -19.07 -11.03 16.96
CA PRO A 2 -18.63 -12.20 16.20
C PRO A 2 -17.11 -12.30 16.36
N LEU A 3 -16.64 -13.45 16.80
CA LEU A 3 -15.21 -13.76 16.84
C LEU A 3 -14.74 -13.66 15.39
N ILE A 4 -13.84 -12.73 15.07
CA ILE A 4 -13.16 -12.80 13.78
C ILE A 4 -12.25 -14.02 13.90
N ASP A 5 -12.73 -15.13 13.35
CA ASP A 5 -11.97 -16.36 13.34
C ASP A 5 -10.69 -16.13 12.52
N THR A 6 -9.55 -16.59 13.03
CA THR A 6 -8.26 -16.58 12.34
C THR A 6 -8.35 -16.90 10.84
N PRO A 7 -9.11 -17.93 10.40
CA PRO A 7 -9.32 -18.18 8.96
C PRO A 7 -9.94 -17.01 8.20
N THR A 8 -10.94 -16.32 8.74
CA THR A 8 -11.59 -15.17 8.08
C THR A 8 -10.61 -14.01 7.88
N LEU A 9 -9.75 -13.76 8.87
CA LEU A 9 -8.72 -12.73 8.78
C LEU A 9 -7.65 -13.08 7.73
N ILE A 10 -7.23 -14.34 7.69
CA ILE A 10 -6.27 -14.84 6.70
C ILE A 10 -6.86 -14.72 5.29
N ILE A 11 -8.11 -15.15 5.08
CA ILE A 11 -8.76 -15.09 3.77
C ILE A 11 -8.91 -13.63 3.31
N GLY A 12 -9.38 -12.74 4.19
CA GLY A 12 -9.55 -11.32 3.87
C GLY A 12 -8.23 -10.63 3.52
N SER A 13 -7.19 -10.85 4.33
CA SER A 13 -5.86 -10.29 4.07
C SER A 13 -5.21 -10.88 2.81
N THR A 14 -5.41 -12.16 2.52
CA THR A 14 -4.94 -12.82 1.29
C THR A 14 -5.61 -12.24 0.05
N LEU A 15 -6.93 -12.03 0.09
CA LEU A 15 -7.66 -11.45 -1.04
C LEU A 15 -7.14 -10.04 -1.36
N ILE A 16 -6.94 -9.23 -0.32
CA ILE A 16 -6.33 -7.89 -0.45
C ILE A 16 -4.92 -7.99 -1.02
N ALA A 17 -4.10 -8.92 -0.52
CA ALA A 17 -2.75 -9.13 -1.02
C ALA A 17 -2.73 -9.46 -2.53
N CYS A 18 -3.64 -10.31 -3.01
CA CYS A 18 -3.79 -10.60 -4.43
C CYS A 18 -4.20 -9.36 -5.24
N ILE A 19 -5.13 -8.54 -4.73
CA ILE A 19 -5.53 -7.29 -5.39
C ILE A 19 -4.36 -6.32 -5.48
N LEU A 20 -3.58 -6.17 -4.40
CA LEU A 20 -2.40 -5.30 -4.37
C LEU A 20 -1.29 -5.80 -5.30
N LEU A 21 -1.16 -7.12 -5.46
CA LEU A 21 -0.25 -7.72 -6.43
C LEU A 21 -0.64 -7.32 -7.85
N VAL A 22 -1.90 -7.51 -8.24
CA VAL A 22 -2.39 -7.10 -9.57
C VAL A 22 -2.21 -5.59 -9.77
N ALA A 23 -2.53 -4.79 -8.74
CA ALA A 23 -2.32 -3.35 -8.77
C ALA A 23 -0.84 -2.98 -8.95
N GLY A 24 0.09 -3.65 -8.27
CA GLY A 24 1.53 -3.41 -8.39
C GLY A 24 2.08 -3.72 -9.77
N PHE A 25 1.58 -4.79 -10.41
CA PHE A 25 1.87 -5.11 -11.81
C PHE A 25 1.30 -4.07 -12.78
N ALA A 26 0.05 -3.66 -12.59
CA ALA A 26 -0.56 -2.60 -13.39
C ALA A 26 0.22 -1.29 -13.25
N LEU A 27 0.62 -0.93 -12.02
CA LEU A 27 1.42 0.26 -11.75
C LEU A 27 2.80 0.18 -12.39
N HIS A 28 3.42 -1.01 -12.43
CA HIS A 28 4.69 -1.19 -13.11
C HIS A 28 4.57 -0.89 -14.61
N SER A 29 3.49 -1.35 -15.25
CA SER A 29 3.22 -1.01 -16.65
C SER A 29 2.88 0.46 -16.89
N MET A 30 2.38 1.18 -15.88
CA MET A 30 2.03 2.59 -15.99
C MET A 30 3.22 3.53 -15.73
N LEU A 31 4.11 3.18 -14.79
CA LEU A 31 5.25 4.00 -14.40
C LEU A 31 6.52 3.69 -15.19
N ASP A 32 6.55 2.61 -15.96
CA ASP A 32 7.66 2.21 -16.83
C ASP A 32 9.04 2.30 -16.13
N GLU A 33 9.94 3.21 -16.55
CA GLU A 33 11.27 3.41 -15.96
C GLU A 33 11.25 3.93 -14.50
N ASP A 34 10.21 4.67 -14.13
CA ASP A 34 10.05 5.20 -12.78
C ASP A 34 9.53 4.15 -11.79
N ALA A 35 9.07 2.99 -12.26
CA ALA A 35 8.60 1.91 -11.39
C ALA A 35 9.72 1.29 -10.55
N PHE A 36 9.35 0.70 -9.41
CA PHE A 36 10.26 -0.12 -8.57
C PHE A 36 10.21 -1.61 -8.97
N GLY A 37 9.73 -1.91 -10.17
CA GLY A 37 9.40 -3.27 -10.62
C GLY A 37 8.05 -3.78 -10.11
N PRO A 38 7.54 -4.91 -10.64
CA PRO A 38 6.23 -5.45 -10.27
C PRO A 38 6.16 -5.84 -8.79
N PHE A 39 7.19 -6.53 -8.30
CA PHE A 39 7.27 -6.97 -6.91
C PHE A 39 7.58 -5.82 -5.95
N GLY A 40 8.42 -4.86 -6.35
CA GLY A 40 8.73 -3.68 -5.54
C GLY A 40 7.50 -2.80 -5.32
N ASN A 41 6.77 -2.49 -6.39
CA ASN A 41 5.51 -1.74 -6.30
C ASN A 41 4.49 -2.47 -5.40
N THR A 42 4.35 -3.79 -5.55
CA THR A 42 3.46 -4.59 -4.70
C THR A 42 3.86 -4.53 -3.23
N ALA A 43 5.14 -4.68 -2.92
CA ALA A 43 5.64 -4.62 -1.56
C ALA A 43 5.35 -3.25 -0.93
N ILE A 44 5.62 -2.16 -1.65
CA ILE A 44 5.32 -0.79 -1.20
C ILE A 44 3.81 -0.64 -0.95
N LEU A 45 2.96 -1.10 -1.87
CA LEU A 45 1.51 -1.05 -1.71
C LEU A 45 1.04 -1.84 -0.48
N MET A 46 1.57 -3.04 -0.23
CA MET A 46 1.26 -3.82 0.97
C MET A 46 1.70 -3.12 2.25
N PHE A 47 2.92 -2.59 2.28
CA PHE A 47 3.42 -1.84 3.44
C PHE A 47 2.58 -0.59 3.71
N GLY A 48 2.17 0.14 2.67
CA GLY A 48 1.29 1.30 2.82
C GLY A 48 -0.11 0.92 3.29
N PHE A 49 -0.67 -0.19 2.78
CA PHE A 49 -2.00 -0.66 3.16
C PHE A 49 -2.06 -1.11 4.61
N PHE A 50 -1.24 -2.09 4.99
CA PHE A 50 -1.23 -2.62 6.35
C PHE A 50 -0.63 -1.63 7.35
N GLY A 51 0.33 -0.82 6.91
CA GLY A 51 0.93 0.25 7.70
C GLY A 51 -0.10 1.32 8.09
N ALA A 52 -0.91 1.79 7.15
CA ALA A 52 -1.96 2.78 7.46
C ALA A 52 -3.05 2.21 8.39
N ILE A 53 -3.46 0.96 8.16
CA ILE A 53 -4.46 0.30 9.03
C ILE A 53 -3.95 0.12 10.46
N LYS A 54 -2.67 -0.20 10.64
CA LYS A 54 -2.07 -0.33 11.98
C LYS A 54 -1.72 1.02 12.63
N GLY A 55 -1.24 1.99 11.85
CA GLY A 55 -0.74 3.26 12.36
C GLY A 55 -1.83 4.29 12.71
N LEU A 56 -2.96 4.32 11.98
CA LEU A 56 -4.03 5.27 12.29
C LEU A 56 -4.69 5.06 13.67
N PRO A 57 -4.94 3.82 14.11
CA PRO A 57 -5.42 3.55 15.47
C PRO A 57 -4.46 4.02 16.56
N GLU A 58 -3.14 3.93 16.35
CA GLU A 58 -2.12 4.41 17.30
C GLU A 58 -2.14 5.94 17.45
N LEU A 59 -2.57 6.65 16.41
CA LEU A 59 -2.77 8.10 16.41
C LEU A 59 -4.11 8.54 17.02
N GLY A 60 -4.91 7.60 17.54
CA GLY A 60 -6.21 7.87 18.17
C GLY A 60 -7.40 7.89 17.22
N PHE A 61 -7.21 7.59 15.93
CA PHE A 61 -8.33 7.44 14.99
C PHE A 61 -9.01 6.08 15.18
N ARG A 62 -10.25 6.08 15.66
CA ARG A 62 -11.04 4.85 15.71
C ARG A 62 -11.60 4.52 14.33
N ILE A 63 -11.26 3.34 13.84
CA ILE A 63 -11.79 2.76 12.60
C ILE A 63 -12.99 1.89 12.97
N TYR A 64 -14.19 2.34 12.61
CA TYR A 64 -15.44 1.75 13.11
C TYR A 64 -16.11 0.78 12.12
N THR A 65 -15.78 0.84 10.83
CA THR A 65 -16.50 0.10 9.79
C THR A 65 -15.56 -0.55 8.78
N LEU A 66 -15.94 -1.72 8.24
CA LEU A 66 -15.18 -2.41 7.19
C LEU A 66 -14.83 -1.50 5.99
N PRO A 67 -15.77 -0.70 5.45
CA PRO A 67 -15.46 0.23 4.36
C PRO A 67 -14.39 1.25 4.76
N SER A 68 -14.44 1.78 5.99
CA SER A 68 -13.43 2.74 6.45
C SER A 68 -12.03 2.13 6.53
N VAL A 69 -11.89 0.85 6.92
CA VAL A 69 -10.61 0.13 6.90
C VAL A 69 -10.06 0.03 5.48
N ILE A 70 -10.90 -0.35 4.51
CA ILE A 70 -10.50 -0.49 3.11
C ILE A 70 -10.05 0.87 2.55
N PHE A 71 -10.83 1.92 2.78
CA PHE A 71 -10.49 3.27 2.33
C PHE A 71 -9.17 3.78 2.93
N ILE A 72 -8.98 3.60 4.23
CA ILE A 72 -7.74 4.00 4.93
C ILE A 72 -6.54 3.21 4.41
N GLY A 73 -6.67 1.89 4.28
CA GLY A 73 -5.61 1.05 3.74
C GLY A 73 -5.27 1.44 2.30
N LEU A 74 -6.27 1.66 1.46
CA LEU A 74 -6.06 2.06 0.07
C LEU A 74 -5.38 3.43 -0.01
N ALA A 75 -5.84 4.41 0.78
CA ALA A 75 -5.23 5.73 0.87
C ALA A 75 -3.76 5.64 1.34
N GLY A 76 -3.46 4.77 2.30
CA GLY A 76 -2.10 4.49 2.76
C GLY A 76 -1.21 3.88 1.67
N ALA A 77 -1.73 2.89 0.93
CA ALA A 77 -1.01 2.24 -0.16
C ALA A 77 -0.66 3.24 -1.27
N PHE A 78 -1.64 4.00 -1.75
CA PHE A 78 -1.42 5.00 -2.80
C PHE A 78 -0.58 6.18 -2.31
N GLY A 79 -0.77 6.62 -1.06
CA GLY A 79 0.05 7.67 -0.46
C GLY A 79 1.52 7.26 -0.37
N LEU A 80 1.81 6.02 0.05
CA LEU A 80 3.18 5.55 0.20
C LEU A 80 3.89 5.36 -1.15
N ILE A 81 3.22 4.78 -2.14
CA ILE A 81 3.83 4.62 -3.47
C ILE A 81 4.05 5.97 -4.14
N MET A 82 3.12 6.92 -4.00
CA MET A 82 3.28 8.28 -4.52
C MET A 82 4.47 8.97 -3.86
N PHE A 83 4.61 8.84 -2.54
CA PHE A 83 5.76 9.38 -1.81
C PHE A 83 7.09 8.75 -2.28
N MET A 84 7.14 7.42 -2.41
CA MET A 84 8.32 6.70 -2.91
C MET A 84 8.70 7.11 -4.33
N VAL A 85 7.73 7.29 -5.22
CA VAL A 85 7.96 7.72 -6.61
C VAL A 85 8.50 9.14 -6.65
N ILE A 86 7.89 10.06 -5.89
CA ILE A 86 8.39 11.44 -5.75
C ILE A 86 9.82 11.44 -5.18
N LEU A 87 10.08 10.61 -4.18
CA LEU A 87 11.41 10.49 -3.57
C LEU A 87 12.45 9.96 -4.57
N LYS A 88 12.11 8.92 -5.34
CA LYS A 88 13.00 8.38 -6.40
C LYS A 88 13.26 9.43 -7.47
N ALA A 89 12.23 10.16 -7.92
CA ALA A 89 12.37 11.23 -8.88
C ALA A 89 13.24 12.38 -8.35
N ALA A 90 13.08 12.75 -7.08
CA ALA A 90 13.90 13.77 -6.42
C ALA A 90 15.37 13.35 -6.31
N LEU A 91 15.63 12.10 -5.90
CA LEU A 91 16.98 11.55 -5.82
C LEU A 91 17.63 11.44 -7.20
N SER A 92 16.89 10.97 -8.21
CA SER A 92 17.38 10.89 -9.59
C SER A 92 17.81 12.26 -10.11
N ARG A 93 17.03 13.32 -9.82
CA ARG A 93 17.40 14.70 -10.16
C ARG A 93 18.67 15.15 -9.44
N MET A 94 18.81 14.86 -8.15
CA MET A 94 20.01 15.25 -7.38
C MET A 94 21.28 14.50 -7.80
N PHE A 95 21.16 13.22 -8.19
CA PHE A 95 22.30 12.40 -8.63
C PHE A 95 22.63 12.58 -10.11
N SER A 96 21.71 13.06 -10.95
CA SER A 96 21.97 13.35 -12.36
C SER A 96 22.79 14.63 -12.59
N GLU A 97 23.01 15.45 -11.55
CA GLU A 97 23.84 16.67 -11.61
C GLU A 97 25.29 16.45 -11.11
N GLY A 98 25.74 15.21 -10.91
CA GLY A 98 27.12 14.86 -10.54
C GLY A 98 27.82 14.01 -11.61
#